data_AF-A0A3P7IW91-F1
#
_entry.id   AF-A0A3P7IW91-F1
#
_cell.length_a   1.000
_cell.length_b   1.000
_cell.length_c   1.000
_cell.angle_alpha   90.00
_cell.angle_beta   90.00
_cell.angle_gamma   90.00
#
_symmetry.space_group_name_H-M   'P 1'
#
loop_
_entity.id
_entity.type
_entity.pdbx_description
1 polymer ?
#
loop_
_entity_poly.entity_id
_entity_poly.type
_entity_poly.pdbx_seq_one_letter_code
_entity_poly.pdbx_strand_id
1 'polypeptide(L)'
;MAIMPLGTGNDLARCMGWGGATSDEPMSQLLQAILRETVITHLDRWRIDVEPNEASPLDYADELSDAVQSSLPLTVMNNYFSIGADAHVALQFHHSRSANPQMLNSRLKNRIAYGGLGTIDLFKRSWKDLSEFVYLE
;
A
#
# COMPACT_ATOMS: atom_id res chain seq x y z
N MET A 1 -12.32 -13.72 9.40
CA MET A 1 -11.48 -12.51 9.47
C MET A 1 -12.41 -11.32 9.64
N ALA A 2 -12.12 -10.40 10.56
CA ALA A 2 -12.81 -9.11 10.68
C ALA A 2 -11.78 -8.00 10.50
N ILE A 3 -12.21 -6.83 10.01
CA ILE A 3 -11.30 -5.73 9.68
C ILE A 3 -11.56 -4.59 10.66
N MET A 4 -10.52 -4.14 11.36
CA MET A 4 -10.58 -2.98 12.24
C MET A 4 -9.77 -1.81 11.66
N PRO A 5 -10.39 -0.65 11.35
CA PRO A 5 -9.74 0.48 10.69
C PRO A 5 -8.90 1.34 11.66
N LEU A 6 -7.83 0.76 12.20
CA LEU A 6 -6.94 1.44 13.16
C LEU A 6 -5.96 2.42 12.49
N GLY A 7 -5.58 2.15 11.23
CA GLY A 7 -4.59 2.92 10.50
C GLY A 7 -5.11 4.21 9.88
N THR A 8 -4.33 4.77 8.95
CA THR A 8 -4.73 5.91 8.10
C THR A 8 -5.32 5.42 6.75
N GLY A 9 -4.66 4.43 6.14
CA GLY A 9 -5.05 3.78 4.88
C GLY A 9 -5.95 2.56 5.11
N ASN A 10 -7.21 2.81 5.47
CA ASN A 10 -8.21 1.78 5.82
C ASN A 10 -9.08 1.41 4.61
N ASP A 11 -8.51 1.26 3.43
CA ASP A 11 -9.30 1.18 2.19
C ASP A 11 -10.13 -0.10 2.11
N LEU A 12 -9.56 -1.24 2.48
CA LEU A 12 -10.31 -2.50 2.56
C LEU A 12 -11.47 -2.42 3.56
N ALA A 13 -11.30 -1.72 4.68
CA ALA A 13 -12.38 -1.52 5.66
C ALA A 13 -13.52 -0.67 5.05
N ARG A 14 -13.19 0.37 4.29
CA ARG A 14 -14.18 1.20 3.59
C ARG A 14 -14.93 0.41 2.52
N CYS A 15 -14.22 -0.35 1.70
CA CYS A 15 -14.82 -1.16 0.64
C CYS A 15 -15.75 -2.24 1.20
N MET A 16 -15.39 -2.84 2.33
CA MET A 16 -16.20 -3.89 2.98
C MET A 16 -17.29 -3.34 3.92
N GLY A 17 -17.49 -2.02 3.99
CA GLY A 17 -18.54 -1.40 4.80
C GLY A 17 -18.24 -1.26 6.30
N TRP A 18 -17.00 -1.52 6.73
CA TRP A 18 -16.56 -1.38 8.13
C TRP A 18 -16.15 0.05 8.50
N GLY A 19 -16.18 0.96 7.53
CA GLY A 19 -15.88 2.37 7.72
C GLY A 19 -14.38 2.71 7.67
N GLY A 20 -14.09 4.00 7.84
CA GLY A 20 -12.74 4.56 7.66
C GLY A 20 -11.98 4.85 8.96
N ALA A 21 -12.63 4.70 10.10
CA ALA A 21 -12.10 4.97 11.44
C ALA A 21 -12.84 4.11 12.46
N THR A 22 -12.14 3.70 13.51
CA THR A 22 -12.73 2.96 14.64
C THR A 22 -13.64 3.86 15.47
N SER A 23 -14.77 3.34 15.94
CA SER A 23 -15.64 4.00 16.93
C SER A 23 -14.98 4.00 18.31
N ASP A 24 -15.38 4.92 19.19
CA ASP A 24 -14.96 4.96 20.60
C ASP A 24 -15.77 3.97 21.47
N GLU A 25 -16.46 3.01 20.85
CA GLU A 25 -17.26 2.01 21.55
C GLU A 25 -16.37 1.01 22.29
N PRO A 26 -16.82 0.47 23.44
CA PRO A 26 -16.09 -0.58 24.13
C PRO A 26 -15.82 -1.79 23.23
N MET A 27 -14.62 -2.36 23.33
CA MET A 27 -14.21 -3.52 22.53
C MET A 27 -15.18 -4.71 22.68
N SER A 28 -15.81 -4.87 23.85
CA SER A 28 -16.82 -5.90 24.08
C SER A 28 -18.05 -5.74 23.18
N GLN A 29 -18.51 -4.52 22.95
CA GLN A 29 -19.64 -4.23 22.05
C GLN A 29 -19.25 -4.50 20.60
N LEU A 30 -18.05 -4.07 20.18
CA LEU A 30 -17.55 -4.35 18.84
C LEU A 30 -17.45 -5.87 18.59
N LEU A 31 -16.91 -6.64 19.53
CA LEU A 31 -16.82 -8.10 19.42
C LEU A 31 -18.21 -8.75 19.35
N GLN A 32 -19.17 -8.24 20.11
CA GLN A 32 -20.54 -8.72 20.07
C GLN A 32 -21.21 -8.43 18.72
N ALA A 33 -21.01 -7.23 18.17
CA ALA A 33 -21.49 -6.86 16.85
C ALA A 33 -20.87 -7.74 15.76
N ILE A 34 -19.54 -7.97 15.81
CA ILE A 34 -18.86 -8.90 14.89
C ILE A 34 -19.49 -10.29 14.93
N LEU A 35 -19.72 -10.84 16.13
CA LEU A 35 -20.23 -12.20 16.28
C LEU A 35 -21.70 -12.37 15.91
N ARG A 36 -22.53 -11.33 16.06
CA ARG A 36 -24.00 -11.45 15.97
C ARG A 36 -24.65 -10.64 14.87
N GLU A 37 -24.03 -9.55 14.44
CA GLU A 37 -24.64 -8.54 13.57
C GLU A 37 -23.94 -8.43 12.22
N THR A 38 -22.75 -9.04 12.06
CA THR A 38 -22.02 -9.00 10.78
C THR A 38 -22.30 -10.22 9.89
N VAL A 39 -22.24 -9.99 8.59
CA VAL A 39 -22.42 -11.01 7.56
C VAL A 39 -21.05 -11.44 7.04
N ILE A 40 -20.90 -12.74 6.78
CA ILE A 40 -19.72 -13.30 6.14
C ILE A 40 -19.76 -12.94 4.65
N THR A 41 -18.71 -12.24 4.20
CA THR A 41 -18.54 -11.87 2.79
C THR A 41 -17.29 -12.54 2.23
N HIS A 42 -17.38 -13.04 1.00
CA HIS A 42 -16.23 -13.60 0.28
C HIS A 42 -15.32 -12.47 -0.22
N LEU A 43 -14.01 -12.68 -0.10
CA LEU A 43 -12.99 -11.73 -0.56
C LEU A 43 -12.01 -12.48 -1.46
N ASP A 44 -11.88 -12.01 -2.69
CA ASP A 44 -10.87 -12.48 -3.61
C ASP A 44 -9.50 -11.95 -3.22
N ARG A 45 -8.47 -12.80 -3.36
CA ARG A 45 -7.09 -12.46 -3.03
C ARG A 45 -6.24 -12.65 -4.27
N TRP A 46 -5.42 -11.67 -4.55
CA TRP A 46 -4.56 -11.66 -5.72
C TRP A 46 -3.22 -12.30 -5.36
N ARG A 47 -2.72 -13.21 -6.19
CA ARG A 47 -1.33 -13.66 -6.14
C ARG A 47 -0.58 -13.01 -7.28
N ILE A 48 0.60 -12.47 -6.98
CA ILE A 48 1.50 -11.85 -7.93
C ILE A 48 2.76 -12.68 -7.97
N ASP A 49 3.05 -13.18 -9.16
CA ASP A 49 4.28 -13.88 -9.49
C ASP A 49 5.17 -12.91 -10.26
N VAL A 50 6.45 -12.85 -9.90
CA VAL A 50 7.42 -11.93 -10.50
C VAL A 50 8.59 -12.75 -11.00
N GLU A 51 8.96 -12.52 -12.26
CA GLU A 51 10.07 -13.18 -12.92
C GLU A 51 11.03 -12.13 -13.48
N PRO A 52 12.36 -12.35 -13.40
CA PRO A 52 13.33 -11.47 -14.03
C PRO A 52 13.10 -11.36 -15.55
N ASN A 53 13.19 -10.15 -16.09
CA ASN A 53 13.12 -9.94 -17.53
C ASN A 53 14.47 -10.26 -18.19
N GLU A 54 14.62 -11.46 -18.75
CA GLU A 54 15.85 -11.90 -19.42
C GLU A 54 16.20 -11.09 -20.68
N ALA A 55 15.21 -10.43 -21.31
CA ALA A 55 15.41 -9.64 -22.53
C ALA A 55 16.02 -8.26 -22.27
N SER A 56 16.10 -7.84 -21.00
CA SER A 56 16.71 -6.57 -20.59
C SER A 56 17.87 -6.87 -19.63
N PRO A 57 19.07 -7.22 -20.14
CA PRO A 57 20.24 -7.35 -19.30
C PRO A 57 20.48 -6.03 -18.57
N LEU A 58 20.56 -6.09 -17.23
CA LEU A 58 20.75 -4.93 -16.37
C LEU A 58 22.14 -4.31 -16.61
N ASP A 59 22.28 -3.44 -17.61
CA ASP A 59 23.52 -2.68 -17.89
C ASP A 59 23.77 -1.54 -16.86
N TYR A 60 22.93 -1.42 -15.83
CA TYR A 60 23.10 -0.50 -14.70
C TYR A 60 23.51 -1.27 -13.42
N ALA A 61 24.53 -2.12 -13.55
CA ALA A 61 25.08 -2.90 -12.46
C ALA A 61 26.12 -2.08 -11.68
N ASP A 62 25.67 -1.38 -10.63
CA ASP A 62 26.47 -1.27 -9.39
C ASP A 62 25.60 -0.84 -8.19
N GLU A 63 24.50 -0.09 -8.41
CA GLU A 63 23.63 0.34 -7.29
C GLU A 63 22.31 -0.45 -7.15
N LEU A 64 21.82 -1.10 -8.22
CA LEU A 64 20.57 -1.87 -8.18
C LEU A 64 20.75 -3.36 -7.90
N SER A 65 21.94 -3.94 -8.10
CA SER A 65 22.16 -5.39 -7.95
C SER A 65 21.90 -5.88 -6.52
N ASP A 66 22.22 -5.08 -5.51
CA ASP A 66 21.94 -5.38 -4.09
C ASP A 66 20.45 -5.21 -3.73
N ALA A 67 19.70 -4.44 -4.51
CA ALA A 67 18.28 -4.13 -4.28
C ALA A 67 17.31 -5.01 -5.10
N VAL A 68 17.78 -5.69 -6.15
CA VAL A 68 17.00 -6.66 -6.92
C VAL A 68 16.88 -7.95 -6.10
N GLN A 69 15.92 -7.97 -5.18
CA GLN A 69 15.52 -9.20 -4.54
C GLN A 69 14.83 -10.08 -5.59
N SER A 70 15.43 -11.23 -5.92
CA SER A 70 14.91 -12.17 -6.93
C SER A 70 13.54 -12.76 -6.57
N SER A 71 13.06 -12.51 -5.35
CA SER A 71 11.77 -12.93 -4.86
C SER A 71 11.13 -11.84 -4.02
N LEU A 72 9.84 -11.60 -4.24
CA LEU A 72 9.07 -10.70 -3.37
C LEU A 72 8.91 -11.30 -1.97
N PRO A 73 8.96 -10.48 -0.90
CA PRO A 73 8.72 -10.94 0.47
C PRO A 73 7.28 -11.39 0.70
N LEU A 74 6.33 -10.88 -0.11
CA LEU A 74 4.91 -11.21 -0.06
C LEU A 74 4.36 -11.23 -1.50
N THR A 75 3.71 -12.33 -1.87
CA THR A 75 3.11 -12.51 -3.20
C THR A 75 1.59 -12.43 -3.18
N VAL A 76 0.94 -12.40 -2.00
CA VAL A 76 -0.52 -12.35 -1.90
C VAL A 76 -1.01 -10.99 -1.39
N MET A 77 -1.89 -10.35 -2.15
CA MET A 77 -2.45 -9.03 -1.86
C MET A 77 -3.98 -9.07 -1.76
N ASN A 78 -4.54 -8.18 -0.93
CA ASN A 78 -5.98 -8.11 -0.65
C ASN A 78 -6.66 -6.83 -1.16
N ASN A 79 -5.89 -5.87 -1.69
CA ASN A 79 -6.42 -4.57 -2.10
C ASN A 79 -5.95 -4.23 -3.51
N TYR A 80 -4.76 -3.66 -3.65
CA TYR A 80 -4.17 -3.32 -4.94
C TYR A 80 -2.65 -3.53 -4.92
N PHE A 81 -2.10 -3.66 -6.11
CA PHE A 81 -0.68 -3.59 -6.40
C PHE A 81 -0.46 -2.39 -7.32
N SER A 82 0.60 -1.62 -7.08
CA SER A 82 0.94 -0.46 -7.90
C SER A 82 2.42 -0.46 -8.27
N ILE A 83 2.69 0.12 -9.44
CA ILE A 83 4.03 0.43 -9.96
C ILE A 83 4.04 1.89 -10.41
N GLY A 84 5.21 2.53 -10.38
CA GLY A 84 5.36 3.92 -10.79
C GLY A 84 5.21 4.95 -9.66
N ALA A 85 4.67 6.12 -10.01
CA ALA A 85 4.61 7.29 -9.13
C ALA A 85 3.91 7.00 -7.78
N ASP A 86 2.75 6.33 -7.81
CA ASP A 86 2.01 5.97 -6.59
C ASP A 86 2.85 5.08 -5.66
N ALA A 87 3.44 4.01 -6.21
CA ALA A 87 4.30 3.09 -5.47
C ALA A 87 5.53 3.80 -4.90
N HIS A 88 6.12 4.73 -5.66
CA HIS A 88 7.27 5.51 -5.23
C HIS A 88 6.93 6.44 -4.05
N VAL A 89 5.81 7.15 -4.15
CA VAL A 89 5.32 8.02 -3.07
C VAL A 89 4.98 7.21 -1.82
N ALA A 90 4.34 6.04 -1.98
CA ALA A 90 4.06 5.13 -0.88
C ALA A 90 5.33 4.62 -0.19
N LEU A 91 6.36 4.27 -0.96
CA LEU A 91 7.65 3.83 -0.44
C LEU A 91 8.37 4.96 0.32
N GLN A 92 8.45 6.15 -0.26
CA GLN A 92 9.05 7.31 0.39
C GLN A 92 8.33 7.67 1.70
N PHE A 93 6.98 7.63 1.69
CA PHE A 93 6.20 7.85 2.89
C PHE A 93 6.48 6.78 3.95
N HIS A 94 6.58 5.51 3.55
CA HIS A 94 6.95 4.42 4.45
C HIS A 94 8.31 4.67 5.10
N HIS A 95 9.35 4.97 4.31
CA HIS A 95 10.69 5.27 4.82
C HIS A 95 10.69 6.49 5.75
N SER A 96 10.01 7.57 5.37
CA SER A 96 9.88 8.78 6.20
C SER A 96 9.22 8.49 7.55
N ARG A 97 8.17 7.66 7.54
CA ARG A 97 7.46 7.22 8.75
C ARG A 97 8.32 6.32 9.63
N SER A 98 9.07 5.40 9.04
CA SER A 98 9.98 4.51 9.76
C SER A 98 11.15 5.29 10.38
N ALA A 99 11.63 6.34 9.72
CA ALA A 99 12.69 7.21 10.24
C ALA A 99 12.21 8.17 11.33
N ASN A 100 10.99 8.70 11.22
CA ASN A 100 10.44 9.71 12.15
C ASN A 100 9.04 9.36 12.66
N PRO A 101 8.88 8.26 13.44
CA PRO A 101 7.56 7.81 13.89
C PRO A 101 6.84 8.82 14.78
N GLN A 102 7.57 9.62 15.56
CA GLN A 102 6.99 10.65 16.44
C GLN A 102 6.34 11.80 15.67
N MET A 103 6.85 12.13 14.48
CA MET A 103 6.29 13.19 13.64
C MET A 103 5.05 12.72 12.86
N LEU A 104 4.93 11.42 12.63
CA LEU A 104 3.89 10.77 11.82
C LEU A 104 2.98 9.86 12.66
N ASN A 105 2.68 10.31 13.89
CA ASN A 105 1.86 9.59 14.87
C ASN A 105 0.36 9.90 14.80
N SER A 106 -0.08 10.75 13.86
CA SER A 106 -1.48 11.17 13.72
C SER A 106 -1.97 10.98 12.29
N ARG A 107 -3.24 10.56 12.15
CA ARG A 107 -3.91 10.38 10.85
C ARG A 107 -3.87 11.64 9.98
N LEU A 108 -4.05 12.82 10.58
CA LEU A 108 -4.01 14.09 9.83
C LEU A 108 -2.60 14.39 9.32
N LYS A 109 -1.59 14.27 10.19
CA LYS A 109 -0.18 14.47 9.81
C LYS A 109 0.23 13.51 8.70
N ASN A 110 -0.20 12.25 8.82
CA ASN A 110 0.04 11.21 7.81
C ASN A 110 -0.56 11.58 6.45
N ARG A 111 -1.81 12.06 6.42
CA ARG A 111 -2.45 12.51 5.16
C ARG A 111 -1.74 13.71 4.54
N ILE A 112 -1.35 14.71 5.34
CA ILE A 112 -0.64 15.90 4.85
C ILE A 112 0.73 15.52 4.28
N ALA A 113 1.51 14.72 5.02
CA ALA A 113 2.82 14.28 4.58
C ALA A 113 2.74 13.44 3.30
N TYR A 114 1.79 12.50 3.22
CA TYR A 114 1.57 11.70 2.02
C TYR A 114 1.16 12.57 0.82
N GLY A 115 0.23 13.51 1.03
CA GLY A 115 -0.18 14.45 -0.02
C GLY A 115 0.97 15.35 -0.51
N GLY A 116 1.82 15.83 0.40
CA GLY A 116 2.99 16.64 0.04
C GLY A 116 4.06 15.88 -0.74
N LEU A 117 4.30 14.61 -0.42
CA LEU A 117 5.21 13.75 -1.21
C LEU A 117 4.64 13.48 -2.61
N GLY A 118 3.34 13.20 -2.68
CA GLY A 118 2.64 13.00 -3.96
C GLY A 118 2.71 14.21 -4.89
N THR A 119 2.54 15.44 -4.36
CA THR A 119 2.65 16.65 -5.19
C THR A 119 4.06 16.84 -5.73
N ILE A 120 5.10 16.62 -4.92
CA ILE A 120 6.50 16.74 -5.36
C ILE A 120 6.79 15.76 -6.51
N ASP A 121 6.33 14.51 -6.41
CA ASP A 121 6.59 13.50 -7.45
C ASP A 121 5.87 13.83 -8.77
N LEU A 122 4.63 14.34 -8.69
CA LEU A 122 3.88 14.81 -9.87
C LEU A 122 4.63 15.91 -10.64
N PHE A 123 5.31 16.82 -9.94
CA PHE A 123 6.12 17.87 -10.60
C PHE A 123 7.42 17.33 -11.21
N LYS A 124 8.04 16.31 -10.61
CA LYS A 124 9.26 15.71 -11.15
C LYS A 124 9.03 14.92 -12.44
N ARG A 125 7.81 14.41 -12.66
CA ARG A 125 7.41 13.63 -13.86
C ARG A 125 8.37 12.46 -14.16
N SER A 126 8.99 11.89 -13.14
CA SER A 126 10.00 10.82 -13.28
C SER A 126 9.46 9.56 -13.96
N TRP A 127 8.14 9.38 -13.95
CA TRP A 127 7.44 8.18 -14.44
C TRP A 127 6.69 8.41 -15.75
N LYS A 128 6.97 9.51 -16.47
CA LYS A 128 6.25 9.88 -17.71
C LYS A 128 6.35 8.83 -18.82
N ASP A 129 7.45 8.07 -18.87
CA ASP A 129 7.72 7.09 -19.91
C ASP A 129 7.35 5.66 -19.46
N LEU A 130 6.84 5.48 -18.23
CA LEU A 130 6.53 4.16 -17.66
C LEU A 130 5.56 3.37 -18.54
N SER A 131 4.61 4.04 -19.19
CA SER A 131 3.64 3.39 -20.09
C SER A 131 4.28 2.73 -21.30
N GLU A 132 5.49 3.13 -21.69
CA GLU A 132 6.23 2.50 -22.79
C GLU A 132 6.81 1.14 -22.38
N PHE A 133 6.93 0.89 -21.07
CA PHE A 133 7.46 -0.35 -20.50
C PHE A 133 6.39 -1.26 -19.90
N VAL A 134 5.11 -0.85 -19.95
CA VAL A 134 3.99 -1.62 -19.40
C VAL A 134 3.12 -2.11 -20.55
N TYR A 135 3.00 -3.42 -20.66
CA TYR A 135 2.10 -4.10 -21.59
C TYR A 135 1.01 -4.81 -20.79
N LEU A 136 -0.24 -4.67 -21.24
CA LEU A 136 -1.41 -5.33 -20.65
C LEU A 136 -1.99 -6.27 -21.72
N GLU A 137 -2.09 -7.55 -21.38
CA GLU A 137 -2.80 -8.57 -22.18
C GLU A 137 -4.27 -8.70 -21.75
#